data_AF-A0A1V3XHD9-F1
#
_entry.id   AF-A0A1V3XHD9-F1
#
_cell.length_a   1.000
_cell.length_b   1.000
_cell.length_c   1.000
_cell.angle_alpha   90.00
_cell.angle_beta   90.00
_cell.angle_gamma   90.00
#
_symmetry.space_group_name_H-M   'P 1'
#
loop_
_entity.id
_entity.type
_entity.pdbx_description
1 polymer ?
#
loop_
_entity_poly.entity_id
_entity_poly.type
_entity_poly.pdbx_seq_one_letter_code
_entity_poly.pdbx_strand_id
1 'polypeptide(L)'
;MKKVSDEVRLKLEETFMFYLPRICEHCLNPSCVASCPSGAMYKRSEDGIVLVDQDRCRGWRMCVSGCPYKKVYFNHKTGKAEKCTLCYPRMEVGLPTICSETCVGRLRYLGLVLYDVDRVLQAASVENDTDLYEAQRRILLDACDPEVIAAARAAGISQEWIEAAQRSPVYALINTYRVALPLHPEYRTMPMVWYIPPLSPVVDAVSRDGHDGEELGNLFGALEALRIPMQYLAELFTAGDTAVVEACCAGWRRCVPTCATSTSAGRPNPTSRSRSG
;
A
#
# COMPACT_ATOMS: atom_id res chain seq x y z
N MET A 1 -12.10 -40.06 20.41
CA MET A 1 -10.84 -39.53 19.86
C MET A 1 -10.86 -39.26 18.35
N LYS A 2 -11.56 -40.05 17.50
CA LYS A 2 -11.68 -39.75 16.05
C LYS A 2 -12.23 -38.35 15.73
N LYS A 3 -13.38 -37.97 16.32
CA LYS A 3 -13.95 -36.61 16.14
C LYS A 3 -12.99 -35.48 16.47
N VAL A 4 -12.24 -35.59 17.57
CA VAL A 4 -11.25 -34.59 17.99
C VAL A 4 -10.07 -34.57 17.01
N SER A 5 -9.62 -35.73 16.54
CA SER A 5 -8.56 -35.83 15.53
C SER A 5 -8.98 -35.25 14.18
N ASP A 6 -10.24 -35.46 13.77
CA ASP A 6 -10.80 -34.92 12.53
C ASP A 6 -10.97 -33.40 12.61
N GLU A 7 -11.41 -32.88 13.77
CA GLU A 7 -11.50 -31.44 14.03
C GLU A 7 -10.11 -30.76 14.06
N VAL A 8 -9.11 -31.42 14.67
CA VAL A 8 -7.72 -30.92 14.66
C VAL A 8 -7.14 -30.94 13.24
N ARG A 9 -7.43 -31.98 12.45
CA ARG A 9 -7.01 -32.06 11.05
C ARG A 9 -7.64 -30.96 10.22
N LEU A 10 -8.95 -30.72 10.38
CA LEU A 10 -9.68 -29.67 9.65
C LEU A 10 -9.14 -28.27 9.97
N LYS A 11 -8.89 -27.97 11.26
CA LYS A 11 -8.26 -26.70 11.67
C LYS A 11 -6.83 -26.53 11.16
N LEU A 12 -6.07 -27.63 11.03
CA LEU A 12 -4.73 -27.60 10.44
C LEU A 12 -4.78 -27.36 8.92
N GLU A 13 -5.74 -27.97 8.23
CA GLU A 13 -5.96 -27.80 6.79
C GLU A 13 -6.43 -26.37 6.42
N GLU A 14 -7.18 -25.72 7.32
CA GLU A 14 -7.66 -24.33 7.20
C GLU A 14 -6.65 -23.28 7.69
N THR A 15 -5.48 -23.70 8.18
CA THR A 15 -4.47 -22.76 8.68
C THR A 15 -3.95 -21.86 7.54
N PHE A 16 -3.97 -20.54 7.77
CA PHE A 16 -3.41 -19.54 6.86
C PHE A 16 -2.43 -18.62 7.59
N MET A 17 -1.47 -18.08 6.84
CA MET A 17 -0.57 -17.04 7.28
C MET A 17 -0.18 -16.15 6.10
N PHE A 18 0.04 -14.87 6.37
CA PHE A 18 0.71 -13.96 5.45
C PHE A 18 1.51 -12.93 6.24
N TYR A 19 2.37 -12.19 5.55
CA TYR A 19 3.23 -11.20 6.15
C TYR A 19 2.68 -9.79 5.93
N LEU A 20 2.58 -9.01 7.00
CA LEU A 20 2.19 -7.60 6.95
C LEU A 20 3.33 -6.71 7.46
N PRO A 21 4.34 -6.38 6.63
CA PRO A 21 5.40 -5.46 7.02
C PRO A 21 4.85 -4.02 7.12
N ARG A 22 5.02 -3.38 8.27
CA ARG A 22 4.49 -2.02 8.52
C ARG A 22 5.55 -1.03 8.96
N ILE A 23 5.45 0.20 8.47
CA ILE A 23 6.21 1.37 8.92
C ILE A 23 5.25 2.47 9.39
N CYS A 24 5.73 3.69 9.63
CA CYS A 24 4.81 4.82 9.82
C CYS A 24 4.07 5.10 8.52
N GLU A 25 2.78 5.38 8.62
CA GLU A 25 1.92 5.65 7.47
C GLU A 25 2.12 7.04 6.84
N HIS A 26 2.86 7.94 7.50
CA HIS A 26 3.05 9.35 7.06
C HIS A 26 1.73 10.02 6.59
N CYS A 27 0.67 9.73 7.33
CA CYS A 27 -0.73 10.16 7.19
C CYS A 27 -0.94 11.59 6.65
N LEU A 28 -2.00 11.80 5.87
CA LEU A 28 -2.45 13.15 5.50
C LEU A 28 -3.17 13.86 6.66
N ASN A 29 -3.88 13.10 7.51
CA ASN A 29 -4.49 13.57 8.75
C ASN A 29 -3.82 12.91 9.98
N PRO A 30 -2.56 13.24 10.30
CA PRO A 30 -1.79 12.52 11.32
C PRO A 30 -2.29 12.79 12.75
N SER A 31 -2.94 11.80 13.36
CA SER A 31 -3.38 11.86 14.76
C SER A 31 -2.23 12.12 15.75
N CYS A 32 -1.02 11.65 15.45
CA CYS A 32 0.17 11.90 16.27
C CYS A 32 0.59 13.38 16.32
N VAL A 33 0.32 14.15 15.25
CA VAL A 33 0.51 15.60 15.21
C VAL A 33 -0.55 16.27 16.07
N ALA A 34 -1.83 15.93 15.85
CA ALA A 34 -2.95 16.46 16.62
C ALA A 34 -2.84 16.18 18.14
N SER A 35 -2.27 15.02 18.51
CA SER A 35 -2.13 14.62 19.91
C SER A 35 -0.93 15.24 20.63
N CYS A 36 -0.03 15.95 19.95
CA CYS A 36 1.21 16.45 20.54
C CYS A 36 1.01 17.81 21.23
N PRO A 37 1.02 17.92 22.57
CA PRO A 37 0.70 19.19 23.24
C PRO A 37 1.73 20.29 23.01
N SER A 38 3.00 19.91 22.75
CA SER A 38 4.08 20.86 22.49
C SER A 38 4.19 21.29 21.02
N GLY A 39 3.37 20.72 20.13
CA GLY A 39 3.47 20.96 18.69
C GLY A 39 4.82 20.55 18.08
N ALA A 40 5.51 19.57 18.67
CA ALA A 40 6.81 19.09 18.20
C ALA A 40 6.69 18.11 17.03
N MET A 41 5.51 17.54 16.82
CA MET A 41 5.19 16.70 15.66
C MET A 41 4.69 17.60 14.54
N TYR A 42 5.16 17.40 13.32
CA TYR A 42 4.74 18.18 12.15
C TYR A 42 4.83 17.34 10.87
N LYS A 43 4.07 17.74 9.83
CA LYS A 43 4.18 17.19 8.47
C LYS A 43 4.89 18.24 7.62
N ARG A 44 5.99 17.85 6.97
CA ARG A 44 6.71 18.69 6.02
C ARG A 44 5.81 19.01 4.83
N SER A 45 5.86 20.25 4.35
CA SER A 45 5.01 20.74 3.26
C SER A 45 5.51 20.28 1.89
N GLU A 46 6.81 20.11 1.75
CA GLU A 46 7.48 19.80 0.49
C GLU A 46 7.33 18.33 0.09
N ASP A 47 7.36 17.39 1.03
CA ASP A 47 7.39 15.94 0.76
C ASP A 47 6.33 15.13 1.53
N GLY A 48 5.58 15.77 2.42
CA GLY A 48 4.56 15.12 3.25
C GLY A 48 5.13 14.23 4.35
N ILE A 49 6.43 14.24 4.64
CA ILE A 49 7.03 13.41 5.68
C ILE A 49 6.67 13.97 7.07
N VAL A 50 5.93 13.18 7.86
CA VAL A 50 5.70 13.47 9.28
C VAL A 50 6.96 13.22 10.12
N LEU A 51 7.41 14.21 10.89
CA LEU A 51 8.62 14.15 11.72
C LEU A 51 8.35 14.59 13.17
N VAL A 52 9.33 14.30 14.04
CA VAL A 52 9.40 14.86 15.41
C VAL A 52 10.58 15.81 15.47
N ASP A 53 10.32 17.07 15.82
CA ASP A 53 11.36 18.00 16.23
C ASP A 53 11.91 17.55 17.58
N GLN A 54 13.16 17.07 17.57
CA GLN A 54 13.81 16.58 18.78
C GLN A 54 14.04 17.70 19.79
N ASP A 55 14.30 18.94 19.39
CA ASP A 55 14.58 20.04 20.31
C ASP A 55 13.31 20.58 20.97
N ARG A 56 12.19 20.57 20.25
CA ARG A 56 10.87 20.96 20.78
C ARG A 56 10.16 19.84 21.53
N CYS A 57 10.55 18.58 21.34
CA CYS A 57 9.93 17.45 22.03
C CYS A 57 10.16 17.52 23.54
N ARG A 58 9.06 17.56 24.30
CA ARG A 58 9.09 17.60 25.78
C ARG A 58 8.73 16.27 26.46
N GLY A 59 8.64 15.19 25.68
CA GLY A 59 8.44 13.86 26.24
C GLY A 59 7.06 13.62 26.86
N TRP A 60 6.02 14.33 26.44
CA TRP A 60 4.64 14.16 26.93
C TRP A 60 4.02 12.78 26.63
N ARG A 61 4.57 12.05 25.66
CA ARG A 61 4.16 10.68 25.25
C ARG A 61 2.73 10.55 24.70
N MET A 62 1.94 11.62 24.66
CA MET A 62 0.57 11.60 24.11
C MET A 62 0.53 11.13 22.65
N CYS A 63 1.55 11.47 21.85
CA CYS A 63 1.69 11.02 20.47
C CYS A 63 1.89 9.49 20.31
N VAL A 64 2.42 8.81 21.33
CA VAL A 64 2.55 7.34 21.35
C VAL A 64 1.17 6.69 21.44
N SER A 65 0.33 7.18 22.35
CA SER A 65 -1.06 6.73 22.47
C SER A 65 -1.88 7.16 21.25
N GLY A 66 -1.73 8.39 20.80
CA GLY A 66 -2.50 8.99 19.71
C GLY A 66 -2.28 8.35 18.34
N CYS A 67 -1.11 7.76 18.07
CA CYS A 67 -0.89 7.01 16.83
C CYS A 67 -1.62 5.65 16.89
N PRO A 68 -2.66 5.42 16.07
CA PRO A 68 -3.41 4.15 16.13
C PRO A 68 -2.55 2.98 15.64
N TYR A 69 -1.61 3.22 14.71
CA TYR A 69 -0.67 2.21 14.21
C TYR A 69 0.48 1.87 15.18
N LYS A 70 0.61 2.61 16.29
CA LYS A 70 1.70 2.50 17.28
C LYS A 70 3.10 2.58 16.66
N LYS A 71 3.28 3.57 15.77
CA LYS A 71 4.53 3.82 15.02
C LYS A 71 5.33 5.01 15.55
N VAL A 72 5.00 5.47 16.75
CA VAL A 72 5.80 6.40 17.54
C VAL A 72 6.32 5.62 18.74
N TYR A 73 7.63 5.65 18.93
CA TYR A 73 8.33 4.95 19.98
C TYR A 73 8.93 5.97 20.95
N PHE A 74 8.89 5.67 22.25
CA PHE A 74 9.50 6.54 23.24
C PHE A 74 10.93 6.09 23.52
N ASN A 75 11.89 6.98 23.33
CA ASN A 75 13.27 6.73 23.72
C ASN A 75 13.42 7.03 25.22
N HIS A 76 13.53 5.96 26.01
CA HIS A 76 13.66 6.06 27.47
C HIS A 76 14.98 6.70 27.94
N LYS A 77 16.01 6.75 27.08
CA LYS A 77 17.29 7.40 27.39
C LYS A 77 17.23 8.91 27.16
N THR A 78 16.73 9.35 26.02
CA THR A 78 16.66 10.78 25.68
C THR A 78 15.43 11.46 26.26
N GLY A 79 14.42 10.68 26.65
CA GLY A 79 13.14 11.19 27.13
C GLY A 79 12.25 11.73 26.00
N LYS A 80 12.53 11.40 24.73
CA LYS A 80 11.88 11.98 23.56
C LYS A 80 11.19 10.92 22.70
N ALA A 81 10.21 11.35 21.92
CA ALA A 81 9.53 10.49 20.96
C ALA A 81 10.35 10.40 19.66
N GLU A 82 10.44 9.19 19.10
CA GLU A 82 11.10 8.88 17.84
C GLU A 82 10.14 8.07 16.96
N LYS A 83 10.30 8.17 15.64
CA LYS A 83 9.49 7.44 14.66
C LYS A 83 10.27 7.24 13.37
N CYS A 84 9.72 6.42 12.48
CA CYS A 84 10.20 6.35 11.10
C CYS A 84 10.25 7.76 10.48
N THR A 85 11.39 8.11 9.90
CA THR A 85 11.67 9.41 9.28
C THR A 85 11.50 9.37 7.76
N LEU A 86 10.90 8.29 7.23
CA LEU A 86 10.86 7.93 5.81
C LEU A 86 12.22 8.07 5.10
N CYS A 87 13.32 7.89 5.84
CA CYS A 87 14.67 8.14 5.34
C CYS A 87 14.80 9.50 4.63
N TYR A 88 14.21 10.58 5.17
CA TYR A 88 14.21 11.89 4.51
C TYR A 88 15.59 12.35 3.97
N PRO A 89 16.75 12.10 4.64
CA PRO A 89 18.04 12.51 4.09
C PRO A 89 18.39 11.81 2.76
N ARG A 90 17.83 10.62 2.52
CA ARG A 90 17.96 9.90 1.24
C ARG A 90 16.95 10.42 0.22
N MET A 91 15.71 10.63 0.65
CA MET A 91 14.64 11.14 -0.23
C MET A 91 14.97 12.51 -0.81
N GLU A 92 15.60 13.39 -0.02
CA GLU A 92 16.04 14.73 -0.44
C GLU A 92 17.05 14.73 -1.60
N VAL A 93 17.77 13.62 -1.78
CA VAL A 93 18.73 13.43 -2.88
C VAL A 93 18.25 12.38 -3.90
N GLY A 94 16.95 12.08 -3.91
CA GLY A 94 16.34 11.16 -4.88
C GLY A 94 16.66 9.68 -4.65
N LEU A 95 17.21 9.32 -3.48
CA LEU A 95 17.49 7.92 -3.14
C LEU A 95 16.28 7.28 -2.44
N PRO A 96 16.02 5.98 -2.67
CA PRO A 96 14.94 5.26 -2.02
C PRO A 96 15.19 5.12 -0.50
N THR A 97 14.11 4.84 0.23
CA THR A 97 14.21 4.47 1.64
C THR A 97 14.97 3.15 1.79
N ILE A 98 15.75 3.01 2.87
CA ILE A 98 16.60 1.81 3.10
C ILE A 98 15.76 0.54 3.06
N CYS A 99 14.58 0.57 3.69
CA CYS A 99 13.71 -0.58 3.76
C CYS A 99 13.03 -0.93 2.42
N SER A 100 13.00 0.00 1.46
CA SER A 100 12.54 -0.25 0.09
C SER A 100 13.67 -0.78 -0.78
N GLU A 101 14.84 -0.14 -0.72
CA GLU A 101 16.04 -0.55 -1.47
C GLU A 101 16.52 -1.96 -1.09
N THR A 102 16.48 -2.29 0.20
CA THR A 102 16.91 -3.61 0.71
C THR A 102 15.78 -4.64 0.74
N CYS A 103 14.63 -4.36 0.13
CA CYS A 103 13.51 -5.29 0.09
C CYS A 103 13.83 -6.48 -0.84
N VAL A 104 14.27 -7.59 -0.25
CA VAL A 104 14.63 -8.83 -0.96
C VAL A 104 13.47 -9.34 -1.85
N GLY A 105 12.23 -9.26 -1.35
CA GLY A 105 11.05 -9.68 -2.09
C GLY A 105 10.61 -8.72 -3.21
N ARG A 106 11.26 -7.55 -3.36
CA ARG A 106 10.93 -6.53 -4.37
C ARG A 106 9.45 -6.11 -4.34
N LEU A 107 8.88 -6.04 -3.14
CA LEU A 107 7.45 -5.78 -2.92
C LEU A 107 7.11 -4.30 -2.69
N ARG A 108 8.13 -3.44 -2.59
CA ARG A 108 7.96 -2.04 -2.17
C ARG A 108 8.16 -1.11 -3.35
N TYR A 109 7.14 -0.31 -3.60
CA TYR A 109 7.15 0.74 -4.62
C TYR A 109 7.10 2.10 -3.93
N LEU A 110 7.91 3.04 -4.42
CA LEU A 110 7.90 4.43 -4.00
C LEU A 110 7.52 5.29 -5.20
N GLY A 111 6.72 6.32 -4.97
CA GLY A 111 6.26 7.23 -6.01
C GLY A 111 5.59 8.44 -5.40
N LEU A 112 5.73 9.59 -6.06
CA LEU A 112 5.03 10.81 -5.65
C LEU A 112 3.55 10.70 -5.96
N VAL A 113 2.72 11.27 -5.09
CA VAL A 113 1.28 11.39 -5.29
C VAL A 113 0.89 12.80 -4.92
N LEU A 114 0.31 13.53 -5.87
CA LEU A 114 -0.26 14.84 -5.62
C LEU A 114 -1.59 14.65 -4.89
N TYR A 115 -1.89 15.51 -3.91
CA TYR A 115 -3.15 15.46 -3.18
C TYR A 115 -3.69 16.86 -2.90
N ASP A 116 -5.01 16.95 -2.80
CA ASP A 116 -5.71 18.17 -2.39
C ASP A 116 -5.76 18.27 -0.86
N VAL A 117 -4.97 19.18 -0.30
CA VAL A 117 -4.86 19.38 1.15
C VAL A 117 -6.17 19.92 1.77
N ASP A 118 -6.91 20.74 1.03
CA ASP A 118 -8.12 21.40 1.54
C ASP A 118 -9.26 20.39 1.70
N ARG A 119 -9.21 19.28 0.96
CA ARG A 119 -10.20 18.20 1.03
C ARG A 119 -9.85 17.09 2.01
N VAL A 120 -8.68 17.12 2.65
CA VAL A 120 -8.25 16.07 3.60
C VAL A 120 -9.21 15.94 4.78
N LEU A 121 -9.62 17.06 5.39
CA LEU A 121 -10.55 17.03 6.52
C LEU A 121 -11.92 16.48 6.09
N GLN A 122 -12.44 16.95 4.96
CA GLN A 122 -13.70 16.46 4.41
C GLN A 122 -13.65 14.93 4.20
N ALA A 123 -12.58 14.42 3.59
CA ALA A 123 -12.39 13.00 3.38
C ALA A 123 -12.32 12.23 4.71
N ALA A 124 -11.62 12.75 5.72
CA ALA A 124 -11.43 12.09 7.02
C ALA A 124 -12.68 12.08 7.90
N SER A 125 -13.64 12.95 7.59
CA SER A 125 -14.86 13.17 8.36
C SER A 125 -16.12 12.60 7.68
N VAL A 126 -16.00 11.77 6.64
CA VAL A 126 -17.15 11.05 6.08
C VAL A 126 -17.83 10.20 7.16
N GLU A 127 -19.15 10.06 7.10
CA GLU A 127 -19.92 9.45 8.18
C GLU A 127 -19.61 7.95 8.32
N ASN A 128 -19.71 7.18 7.22
CA ASN A 128 -19.46 5.74 7.24
C ASN A 128 -17.98 5.43 7.07
N ASP A 129 -17.45 4.50 7.87
CA ASP A 129 -16.06 4.09 7.77
C ASP A 129 -15.72 3.41 6.43
N THR A 130 -16.68 2.70 5.83
CA THR A 130 -16.52 2.04 4.52
C THR A 130 -16.34 3.05 3.37
N ASP A 131 -16.78 4.30 3.54
CA ASP A 131 -16.62 5.36 2.53
C ASP A 131 -15.21 5.99 2.56
N LEU A 132 -14.42 5.77 3.62
CA LEU A 132 -13.11 6.41 3.82
C LEU A 132 -12.10 6.03 2.72
N TYR A 133 -12.14 4.78 2.25
CA TYR A 133 -11.28 4.32 1.16
C TYR A 133 -11.48 5.15 -0.11
N GLU A 134 -12.73 5.28 -0.58
CA GLU A 134 -13.05 6.04 -1.78
C GLU A 134 -12.86 7.55 -1.55
N ALA A 135 -13.19 8.05 -0.36
CA ALA A 135 -12.96 9.44 0.01
C ALA A 135 -11.46 9.80 -0.07
N GLN A 136 -10.57 8.95 0.45
CA GLN A 136 -9.14 9.13 0.35
C GLN A 136 -8.66 9.06 -1.12
N ARG A 137 -9.13 8.07 -1.88
CA ARG A 137 -8.72 7.89 -3.27
C ARG A 137 -9.05 9.09 -4.15
N ARG A 138 -10.17 9.78 -3.87
CA ARG A 138 -10.63 10.96 -4.61
C ARG A 138 -9.86 12.25 -4.33
N ILE A 139 -9.11 12.32 -3.24
CA ILE A 139 -8.24 13.48 -2.95
C ILE A 139 -6.84 13.30 -3.52
N LEU A 140 -6.50 12.12 -4.03
CA LEU A 140 -5.25 11.86 -4.77
C LEU A 140 -5.44 12.27 -6.24
N LEU A 141 -4.68 13.26 -6.67
CA LEU A 141 -4.85 13.97 -7.93
C LEU A 141 -4.09 13.32 -9.08
N ASP A 142 -4.69 13.30 -10.28
CA ASP A 142 -4.02 12.83 -11.50
C ASP A 142 -2.97 13.85 -11.95
N ALA A 143 -1.70 13.48 -11.88
CA ALA A 143 -0.59 14.35 -12.30
C ALA A 143 -0.51 14.57 -13.82
N CYS A 144 -1.30 13.84 -14.61
CA CYS A 144 -1.45 14.05 -16.06
C CYS A 144 -2.59 15.01 -16.43
N ASP A 145 -3.46 15.37 -15.47
CA ASP A 145 -4.54 16.32 -15.70
C ASP A 145 -3.99 17.75 -15.88
N PRO A 146 -4.29 18.44 -17.00
CA PRO A 146 -3.85 19.82 -17.24
C PRO A 146 -4.20 20.79 -16.11
N GLU A 147 -5.35 20.63 -15.45
CA GLU A 147 -5.77 21.50 -14.34
C GLU A 147 -4.90 21.26 -13.10
N VAL A 148 -4.61 20.00 -12.79
CA VAL A 148 -3.72 19.61 -11.68
C VAL A 148 -2.29 20.09 -11.94
N ILE A 149 -1.79 19.99 -13.18
CA ILE A 149 -0.47 20.48 -13.57
C ILE A 149 -0.38 22.00 -13.39
N ALA A 150 -1.41 22.74 -13.83
CA ALA A 150 -1.46 24.19 -13.66
C ALA A 150 -1.50 24.58 -12.17
N ALA A 151 -2.33 23.91 -11.37
CA ALA A 151 -2.42 24.13 -9.93
C ALA A 151 -1.11 23.80 -9.19
N ALA A 152 -0.45 22.69 -9.54
CA ALA A 152 0.83 22.28 -8.97
C ALA A 152 1.93 23.31 -9.24
N ARG A 153 2.00 23.85 -10.48
CA ARG A 153 2.91 24.93 -10.84
C ARG A 153 2.62 26.22 -10.06
N ALA A 154 1.35 26.58 -9.92
CA ALA A 154 0.93 27.74 -9.13
C ALA A 154 1.28 27.60 -7.63
N ALA A 155 1.24 26.36 -7.11
CA ALA A 155 1.65 26.04 -5.74
C ALA A 155 3.17 25.94 -5.54
N GLY A 156 3.98 26.17 -6.58
CA GLY A 156 5.45 26.15 -6.51
C GLY A 156 6.08 24.75 -6.57
N ILE A 157 5.32 23.72 -6.97
CA ILE A 157 5.87 22.37 -7.18
C ILE A 157 6.74 22.37 -8.44
N SER A 158 7.97 21.86 -8.33
CA SER A 158 8.92 21.86 -9.45
C SER A 158 8.46 20.95 -10.59
N GLN A 159 8.89 21.28 -11.81
CA GLN A 159 8.58 20.47 -13.00
C GLN A 159 9.08 19.02 -12.86
N GLU A 160 10.24 18.82 -12.23
CA GLU A 160 10.80 17.49 -11.95
C GLU A 160 9.88 16.66 -11.05
N TRP A 161 9.26 17.28 -10.04
CA TRP A 161 8.32 16.61 -9.14
C TRP A 161 7.02 16.24 -9.84
N ILE A 162 6.51 17.12 -10.71
CA ILE A 162 5.31 16.85 -11.52
C ILE A 162 5.58 15.65 -12.45
N GLU A 163 6.70 15.62 -13.15
CA GLU A 163 7.09 14.51 -14.04
C GLU A 163 7.32 13.20 -13.27
N ALA A 164 7.87 13.27 -12.07
CA ALA A 164 8.00 12.10 -11.19
C ALA A 164 6.63 11.59 -10.71
N ALA A 165 5.67 12.48 -10.41
CA ALA A 165 4.30 12.10 -10.07
C ALA A 165 3.55 11.47 -11.26
N GLN A 166 3.75 11.96 -12.49
CA GLN A 166 3.20 11.38 -13.72
C GLN A 166 3.66 9.94 -13.97
N ARG A 167 4.86 9.59 -13.52
CA ARG A 167 5.44 8.24 -13.63
C ARG A 167 5.28 7.41 -12.36
N SER A 168 4.45 7.85 -11.41
CA SER A 168 4.34 7.24 -10.10
C SER A 168 3.71 5.84 -10.17
N PRO A 169 4.45 4.77 -9.81
CA PRO A 169 3.85 3.43 -9.73
C PRO A 169 2.80 3.37 -8.62
N VAL A 170 2.95 4.18 -7.57
CA VAL A 170 2.02 4.23 -6.43
C VAL A 170 0.67 4.80 -6.88
N TYR A 171 0.66 5.92 -7.60
CA TYR A 171 -0.59 6.48 -8.13
C TYR A 171 -1.29 5.47 -9.07
N ALA A 172 -0.53 4.82 -9.96
CA ALA A 172 -1.08 3.83 -10.87
C ALA A 172 -1.72 2.65 -10.12
N LEU A 173 -1.06 2.10 -9.09
CA LEU A 173 -1.61 0.99 -8.30
C LEU A 173 -2.90 1.38 -7.54
N ILE A 174 -2.98 2.61 -7.06
CA ILE A 174 -4.13 3.11 -6.29
C ILE A 174 -5.31 3.53 -7.20
N ASN A 175 -5.07 4.42 -8.16
CA ASN A 175 -6.13 5.09 -8.92
C ASN A 175 -6.39 4.45 -10.29
N THR A 176 -5.36 3.98 -10.99
CA THR A 176 -5.48 3.39 -12.33
C THR A 176 -5.90 1.93 -12.28
N TYR A 177 -5.14 1.09 -11.58
CA TYR A 177 -5.37 -0.34 -11.49
C TYR A 177 -6.32 -0.72 -10.36
N ARG A 178 -6.40 0.11 -9.31
CA ARG A 178 -7.22 -0.13 -8.10
C ARG A 178 -6.92 -1.46 -7.42
N VAL A 179 -5.63 -1.76 -7.25
CA VAL A 179 -5.14 -2.99 -6.61
C VAL A 179 -4.44 -2.73 -5.28
N ALA A 180 -4.28 -1.47 -4.89
CA ALA A 180 -3.73 -1.09 -3.60
C ALA A 180 -4.83 -0.51 -2.71
N LEU A 181 -4.80 -0.87 -1.43
CA LEU A 181 -5.75 -0.45 -0.40
C LEU A 181 -5.01 0.16 0.81
N PRO A 182 -5.59 1.15 1.51
CA PRO A 182 -5.01 1.72 2.71
C PRO A 182 -5.08 0.72 3.87
N LEU A 183 -4.20 0.85 4.87
CA LEU A 183 -4.29 0.06 6.10
C LEU A 183 -5.14 0.77 7.16
N HIS A 184 -6.18 0.10 7.64
CA HIS A 184 -7.12 0.61 8.64
C HIS A 184 -7.63 2.03 8.32
N PRO A 185 -8.36 2.22 7.20
CA PRO A 185 -8.89 3.53 6.84
C PRO A 185 -9.81 4.13 7.91
N GLU A 186 -10.52 3.29 8.69
CA GLU A 186 -11.41 3.66 9.81
C GLU A 186 -10.72 4.45 10.92
N TYR A 187 -9.38 4.44 10.98
CA TYR A 187 -8.62 5.31 11.86
C TYR A 187 -8.66 6.78 11.45
N ARG A 188 -9.21 7.10 10.26
CA ARG A 188 -9.45 8.46 9.76
C ARG A 188 -8.19 9.31 9.67
N THR A 189 -7.04 8.66 9.62
CA THR A 189 -5.74 9.34 9.49
C THR A 189 -5.33 9.57 8.05
N MET A 190 -6.02 8.98 7.06
CA MET A 190 -5.64 9.02 5.65
C MET A 190 -4.20 8.51 5.45
N PRO A 191 -3.95 7.20 5.68
CA PRO A 191 -2.61 6.61 5.63
C PRO A 191 -2.03 6.62 4.21
N MET A 192 -0.72 6.84 4.08
CA MET A 192 -0.03 6.95 2.79
C MET A 192 0.88 5.75 2.48
N VAL A 193 0.86 4.68 3.28
CA VAL A 193 1.44 3.39 2.88
C VAL A 193 0.30 2.42 2.57
N TRP A 194 0.24 1.99 1.32
CA TRP A 194 -0.85 1.19 0.78
C TRP A 194 -0.38 -0.23 0.49
N TYR A 195 -1.30 -1.18 0.55
CA TYR A 195 -1.04 -2.61 0.50
C TYR A 195 -1.82 -3.24 -0.64
N ILE A 196 -1.16 -4.13 -1.37
CA ILE A 196 -1.85 -5.02 -2.30
C ILE A 196 -2.18 -6.30 -1.51
N PRO A 197 -3.46 -6.65 -1.32
CA PRO A 197 -3.83 -7.87 -0.61
C PRO A 197 -3.21 -9.11 -1.24
N PRO A 198 -2.74 -10.09 -0.44
CA PRO A 198 -2.15 -11.30 -0.97
C PRO A 198 -3.21 -12.18 -1.65
N LEU A 199 -2.91 -12.66 -2.84
CA LEU A 199 -3.65 -13.77 -3.45
C LEU A 199 -3.22 -15.06 -2.75
N SER A 200 -4.16 -15.79 -2.15
CA SER A 200 -3.88 -17.08 -1.50
C SER A 200 -3.53 -18.15 -2.58
N PRO A 201 -2.77 -19.21 -2.24
CA PRO A 201 -2.16 -20.13 -3.21
C PRO A 201 -3.11 -20.92 -4.12
N VAL A 202 -4.43 -20.78 -3.98
CA VAL A 202 -5.36 -21.56 -4.79
C VAL A 202 -5.47 -21.06 -6.23
N VAL A 203 -5.08 -19.82 -6.50
CA VAL A 203 -4.96 -19.36 -7.89
C VAL A 203 -3.87 -20.16 -8.64
N ASP A 204 -2.79 -20.56 -7.96
CA ASP A 204 -1.73 -21.41 -8.54
C ASP A 204 -2.09 -22.90 -8.58
N ALA A 205 -2.93 -23.38 -7.65
CA ALA A 205 -3.39 -24.76 -7.62
C ALA A 205 -4.42 -25.06 -8.73
N VAL A 206 -5.38 -24.15 -8.94
CA VAL A 206 -6.42 -24.29 -9.99
C VAL A 206 -5.80 -24.18 -11.39
N SER A 207 -4.74 -23.38 -11.55
CA SER A 207 -4.00 -23.25 -12.82
C SER A 207 -3.19 -24.51 -13.20
N ARG A 208 -2.95 -25.44 -12.25
CA ARG A 208 -2.16 -26.67 -12.48
C ARG A 208 -2.98 -27.85 -13.02
N ASP A 209 -4.30 -27.84 -12.85
CA ASP A 209 -5.18 -28.95 -13.24
C ASP A 209 -5.73 -28.85 -14.68
N GLY A 210 -5.13 -27.99 -15.52
CA GLY A 210 -5.47 -27.92 -16.95
C GLY A 210 -6.83 -27.30 -17.27
N HIS A 211 -7.42 -26.58 -16.32
CA HIS A 211 -8.52 -25.68 -16.58
C HIS A 211 -7.98 -24.28 -16.83
N ASP A 212 -8.29 -23.72 -17.99
CA ASP A 212 -7.90 -22.37 -18.36
C ASP A 212 -8.36 -21.41 -17.25
N GLY A 213 -7.41 -20.76 -16.58
CA GLY A 213 -7.67 -19.72 -15.57
C GLY A 213 -8.35 -18.46 -16.15
N GLU A 214 -8.96 -18.59 -17.33
CA GLU A 214 -9.50 -17.53 -18.19
C GLU A 214 -11.04 -17.44 -18.15
N GLU A 215 -11.77 -18.44 -17.63
CA GLU A 215 -13.23 -18.37 -17.53
C GLU A 215 -13.73 -17.65 -16.25
N LEU A 216 -14.66 -16.69 -16.44
CA LEU A 216 -15.31 -15.89 -15.39
C LEU A 216 -15.97 -16.73 -14.27
N GLY A 217 -16.38 -17.96 -14.55
CA GLY A 217 -16.98 -18.87 -13.57
C GLY A 217 -16.00 -19.45 -12.55
N ASN A 218 -14.73 -19.61 -12.91
CA ASN A 218 -13.70 -20.18 -12.03
C ASN A 218 -13.08 -19.16 -11.07
N LEU A 219 -13.27 -17.85 -11.28
CA LEU A 219 -12.72 -16.82 -10.41
C LEU A 219 -13.48 -16.73 -9.07
N PHE A 220 -14.80 -16.88 -9.08
CA PHE A 220 -15.59 -16.97 -7.85
C PHE A 220 -15.23 -18.25 -7.07
N GLY A 221 -15.02 -19.37 -7.75
CA GLY A 221 -14.48 -20.59 -7.13
C GLY A 221 -13.04 -20.43 -6.58
N ALA A 222 -12.19 -19.64 -7.25
CA ALA A 222 -10.83 -19.34 -6.78
C ALA A 222 -10.80 -18.33 -5.61
N LEU A 223 -11.77 -17.41 -5.54
CA LEU A 223 -12.00 -16.51 -4.41
C LEU A 223 -12.56 -17.27 -3.20
N GLU A 224 -13.51 -18.19 -3.41
CA GLU A 224 -14.02 -19.11 -2.38
C GLU A 224 -12.93 -20.07 -1.86
N ALA A 225 -11.94 -20.39 -2.69
CA ALA A 225 -10.83 -21.24 -2.31
C ALA A 225 -9.64 -20.49 -1.70
N LEU A 226 -9.72 -19.16 -1.52
CA LEU A 226 -8.72 -18.43 -0.75
C LEU A 226 -8.70 -18.97 0.68
N ARG A 227 -7.55 -19.49 1.14
CA ARG A 227 -7.40 -19.89 2.55
C ARG A 227 -7.46 -18.71 3.51
N ILE A 228 -7.20 -17.50 3.03
CA ILE A 228 -7.29 -16.28 3.84
C ILE A 228 -8.75 -15.81 3.79
N PRO A 229 -9.45 -15.73 4.94
CA PRO A 229 -10.82 -15.25 4.97
C PRO A 229 -10.93 -13.83 4.40
N MET A 230 -11.84 -13.62 3.44
CA MET A 230 -12.03 -12.30 2.82
C MET A 230 -12.38 -11.22 3.84
N GLN A 231 -13.21 -11.59 4.82
CA GLN A 231 -13.59 -10.71 5.93
C GLN A 231 -12.37 -10.20 6.71
N TYR A 232 -11.36 -11.04 6.92
CA TYR A 232 -10.14 -10.65 7.62
C TYR A 232 -9.36 -9.59 6.84
N LEU A 233 -9.28 -9.72 5.51
CA LEU A 233 -8.65 -8.71 4.66
C LEU A 233 -9.45 -7.42 4.63
N ALA A 234 -10.78 -7.52 4.61
CA ALA A 234 -11.66 -6.36 4.61
C ALA A 234 -11.56 -5.55 5.91
N GLU A 235 -11.52 -6.21 7.07
CA GLU A 235 -11.27 -5.57 8.37
C GLU A 235 -9.94 -4.82 8.42
N LEU A 236 -8.91 -5.32 7.72
CA LEU A 236 -7.60 -4.67 7.67
C LEU A 236 -7.54 -3.50 6.70
N PHE A 237 -8.21 -3.59 5.54
CA PHE A 237 -7.93 -2.71 4.40
C PHE A 237 -9.09 -1.82 3.96
N THR A 238 -10.33 -2.15 4.35
CA THR A 238 -11.54 -1.53 3.79
C THR A 238 -12.63 -1.30 4.84
N ALA A 239 -12.25 -1.23 6.13
CA ALA A 239 -13.17 -1.08 7.25
C ALA A 239 -14.29 -2.15 7.27
N GLY A 240 -13.99 -3.36 6.80
CA GLY A 240 -14.92 -4.50 6.78
C GLY A 240 -15.70 -4.68 5.46
N ASP A 241 -15.52 -3.81 4.46
CA ASP A 241 -16.17 -3.96 3.16
C ASP A 241 -15.45 -4.99 2.26
N THR A 242 -16.01 -6.20 2.17
CA THR A 242 -15.45 -7.29 1.36
C THR A 242 -15.54 -7.02 -0.15
N ALA A 243 -16.54 -6.28 -0.61
CA ALA A 243 -16.74 -6.02 -2.04
C ALA A 243 -15.57 -5.22 -2.64
N VAL A 244 -15.00 -4.30 -1.86
CA VAL A 244 -13.80 -3.54 -2.27
C VAL A 244 -12.58 -4.45 -2.38
N VAL A 245 -12.39 -5.40 -1.45
CA VAL A 245 -11.27 -6.35 -1.51
C VAL A 245 -11.43 -7.32 -2.68
N GLU A 246 -12.63 -7.82 -2.93
CA GLU A 246 -12.94 -8.66 -4.09
C GLU A 246 -12.67 -7.93 -5.41
N ALA A 247 -13.12 -6.67 -5.52
CA ALA A 247 -12.85 -5.83 -6.69
C ALA A 247 -11.35 -5.58 -6.89
N CYS A 248 -10.62 -5.33 -5.80
CA CYS A 248 -9.16 -5.18 -5.80
C CYS A 248 -8.47 -6.47 -6.28
N CYS A 249 -8.87 -7.63 -5.78
CA CYS A 249 -8.35 -8.93 -6.20
C CYS A 249 -8.66 -9.23 -7.68
N ALA A 250 -9.87 -8.92 -8.15
CA ALA A 250 -10.23 -9.06 -9.56
C ALA A 250 -9.44 -8.09 -10.47
N GLY A 251 -9.08 -6.91 -9.95
CA GLY A 251 -8.28 -5.90 -10.62
C GLY A 251 -6.85 -6.34 -10.99
N TRP A 252 -6.31 -7.38 -10.34
CA TRP A 252 -4.98 -7.93 -10.64
C TRP A 252 -4.80 -8.32 -12.11
N ARG A 253 -5.85 -8.77 -12.80
CA ARG A 253 -5.80 -9.07 -14.25
C ARG A 253 -5.39 -7.87 -15.10
N ARG A 254 -5.67 -6.64 -14.65
CA ARG A 254 -5.27 -5.40 -15.35
C ARG A 254 -3.79 -5.07 -15.16
N CYS A 255 -3.16 -5.60 -14.12
CA CYS A 255 -1.73 -5.43 -13.84
C CYS A 255 -0.86 -6.48 -14.54
N VAL A 256 -1.42 -7.67 -14.85
CA VAL A 256 -0.73 -8.71 -15.60
C VAL A 256 -0.84 -8.36 -17.08
N PRO A 257 0.26 -8.02 -17.78
CA PRO A 257 0.19 -7.89 -19.23
C PRO A 257 -0.25 -9.23 -19.81
N THR A 258 -1.16 -9.22 -20.78
CA THR A 258 -1.66 -10.35 -21.59
C THR A 258 -0.57 -11.05 -22.43
N CYS A 259 0.68 -11.05 -21.96
CA CYS A 259 1.88 -11.46 -22.68
C CYS A 259 2.25 -12.95 -22.46
N ALA A 260 1.36 -13.77 -21.88
CA ALA A 260 1.61 -15.20 -21.70
C ALA A 260 1.20 -16.06 -22.91
N THR A 261 0.47 -15.52 -23.90
CA THR A 261 -0.04 -16.31 -25.04
C THR A 261 0.59 -16.00 -26.39
N SER A 262 1.61 -15.14 -26.49
CA SER A 262 2.18 -14.74 -27.81
C SER A 262 3.69 -14.85 -27.98
N THR A 263 4.42 -15.66 -27.21
CA THR A 263 5.84 -15.95 -27.50
C THR A 263 6.27 -17.37 -27.15
N SER A 264 5.77 -18.36 -27.91
CA SER A 264 6.45 -19.66 -28.09
C SER A 264 6.71 -20.02 -29.56
N ALA A 265 6.47 -19.08 -30.49
CA ALA A 265 6.88 -19.23 -31.88
C ALA A 265 8.25 -18.56 -32.11
N GLY A 266 9.30 -19.38 -32.15
CA GLY A 266 10.54 -19.06 -32.86
C GLY A 266 11.57 -18.20 -32.11
N ARG A 267 12.41 -18.84 -31.29
CA ARG A 267 13.79 -18.38 -31.10
C ARG A 267 14.74 -19.47 -31.64
N PRO A 268 15.63 -19.14 -32.59
CA PRO A 268 16.60 -20.11 -33.08
C PRO A 268 17.68 -20.39 -32.02
N ASN A 269 18.03 -21.67 -31.92
CA ASN A 269 18.95 -22.24 -30.94
C ASN A 269 20.40 -21.73 -31.15
N PRO A 270 21.08 -21.14 -30.16
CA PRO A 270 22.44 -20.62 -30.32
C PRO A 270 23.47 -21.73 -30.06
N THR A 271 23.43 -22.82 -30.82
CA THR A 271 24.45 -23.89 -30.76
C THR A 271 24.70 -24.51 -32.15
N SER A 272 25.11 -23.68 -33.10
CA SER A 272 25.79 -24.18 -34.31
C SER A 272 26.78 -23.14 -34.85
N ARG A 273 27.90 -22.95 -34.15
CA ARG A 273 29.12 -22.50 -34.80
C ARG A 273 29.95 -23.73 -35.14
N SER A 274 29.91 -24.05 -36.42
CA SER A 274 30.78 -25.01 -37.11
C SER A 274 32.26 -24.70 -36.85
N ARG A 275 33.00 -25.70 -36.40
CA ARG A 275 34.44 -25.81 -36.63
C ARG A 275 34.65 -26.12 -38.11
N SER A 276 35.44 -25.31 -38.81
CA SER A 276 36.24 -25.72 -39.99
C SER A 276 36.86 -24.49 -40.65
N GLY A 277 38.17 -24.53 -40.90
CA GLY A 277 38.87 -23.68 -41.87
C GLY A 277 39.73 -22.60 -41.26
#